data_AF-A0A952DZ00-F1
#
_entry.id   AF-A0A952DZ00-F1
#
_cell.length_a   1.000
_cell.length_b   1.000
_cell.length_c   1.000
_cell.angle_alpha   90.00
_cell.angle_beta   90.00
_cell.angle_gamma   90.00
#
_symmetry.space_group_name_H-M   'P 1'
#
loop_
_entity.id
_entity.type
_entity.pdbx_description
1 polymer ?
#
loop_
_entity_poly.entity_id
_entity_poly.type
_entity_poly.pdbx_seq_one_letter_code
_entity_poly.pdbx_strand_id
1 'polypeptide(L)'
;MKQCSKCKKSKDENEFGKNRTRADGLRIWCRECESEYARERYEKKRGSVKKYNNYKDLHRVAGCVKQKRCGRCKKWKAENQYYQHSRHKDGLAVWCKDCANTATNSCRRRRAVNS
;
A
#
# COMPACT_ATOMS: atom_id res chain seq x y z
N MET A 1 -20.94 -13.49 28.03
CA MET A 1 -21.95 -13.60 26.93
C MET A 1 -22.18 -12.23 26.32
N LYS A 2 -22.09 -12.09 25.01
CA LYS A 2 -22.17 -10.80 24.31
C LYS A 2 -22.98 -10.91 23.02
N GLN A 3 -23.79 -9.89 22.72
CA GLN A 3 -24.56 -9.83 21.49
C GLN A 3 -23.75 -9.18 20.36
N CYS A 4 -23.66 -9.85 19.21
CA CYS A 4 -23.06 -9.29 18.00
C CYS A 4 -23.99 -8.26 17.37
N SER A 5 -23.52 -7.04 17.11
CA SER A 5 -24.39 -6.00 16.52
C SER A 5 -24.76 -6.24 15.05
N LYS A 6 -24.02 -7.11 14.34
CA LYS A 6 -24.27 -7.43 12.91
C LYS A 6 -25.26 -8.57 12.74
N CYS A 7 -25.03 -9.72 13.36
CA CYS A 7 -25.93 -10.88 13.25
C CYS A 7 -26.98 -10.97 14.37
N LYS A 8 -26.94 -10.07 15.36
CA LYS A 8 -27.85 -9.99 16.52
C LYS A 8 -27.91 -11.24 17.41
N LYS A 9 -27.05 -12.23 17.19
CA LYS A 9 -26.94 -13.44 18.03
C LYS A 9 -26.11 -13.16 19.29
N SER A 10 -26.56 -13.72 20.41
CA SER A 10 -25.77 -13.81 21.64
C SER A 10 -24.74 -14.93 21.50
N LYS A 11 -23.47 -14.59 21.64
CA LYS A 11 -22.35 -15.52 21.55
C LYS A 11 -21.46 -15.41 22.78
N ASP A 12 -20.61 -16.41 22.98
CA ASP A 12 -19.59 -16.37 24.03
C ASP A 12 -18.54 -15.29 23.75
N GLU A 13 -17.84 -14.83 24.78
CA GLU A 13 -16.78 -13.82 24.65
C GLU A 13 -15.59 -14.31 23.81
N ASN A 14 -15.34 -15.62 23.77
CA ASN A 14 -14.30 -16.23 22.93
C ASN A 14 -14.58 -16.11 21.43
N GLU A 15 -15.86 -15.97 21.04
CA GLU A 15 -16.30 -15.75 19.66
C GLU A 15 -16.07 -14.31 19.17
N PHE A 16 -15.61 -13.43 20.06
CA PHE A 16 -15.23 -12.06 19.72
C PHE A 16 -13.71 -11.92 19.69
N GLY A 17 -13.22 -11.06 18.79
CA GLY A 17 -11.81 -10.70 18.76
C GLY A 17 -11.45 -9.77 19.91
N LYS A 18 -10.20 -9.79 20.38
CA LYS A 18 -9.71 -8.84 21.39
C LYS A 18 -9.57 -7.45 20.77
N ASN A 19 -9.99 -6.43 21.51
CA ASN A 19 -9.78 -5.01 21.18
C ASN A 19 -9.50 -4.21 22.45
N ARG A 20 -8.21 -3.89 22.67
CA ARG A 20 -7.72 -3.24 23.88
C ARG A 20 -8.16 -1.77 24.02
N THR A 21 -8.74 -1.17 22.99
CA THR A 21 -9.18 0.24 23.04
C THR A 21 -10.59 0.41 23.60
N ARG A 22 -11.33 -0.68 23.82
CA ARG A 22 -12.69 -0.64 24.35
C ARG A 22 -12.72 -1.09 25.80
N ALA A 23 -13.69 -0.58 26.55
CA ALA A 23 -13.87 -0.88 27.97
C ALA A 23 -14.04 -2.40 28.24
N ASP A 24 -14.70 -3.11 27.33
CA ASP A 24 -14.94 -4.55 27.40
C ASP A 24 -13.79 -5.40 26.83
N GLY A 25 -12.75 -4.79 26.26
CA GLY A 25 -11.61 -5.52 25.71
C GLY A 25 -11.92 -6.38 24.48
N LEU A 26 -13.15 -6.32 23.95
CA LEU A 26 -13.67 -7.18 22.88
C LEU A 26 -14.24 -6.36 21.72
N ARG A 27 -14.30 -6.98 20.54
CA ARG A 27 -14.91 -6.38 19.35
C ARG A 27 -16.44 -6.38 19.44
N ILE A 28 -17.07 -5.48 18.67
CA ILE A 28 -18.54 -5.35 18.60
C ILE A 28 -19.16 -6.49 17.78
N TRP A 29 -18.42 -6.97 16.78
CA TRP A 29 -18.85 -8.05 15.89
C TRP A 29 -18.15 -9.35 16.27
N CYS A 30 -18.87 -10.48 16.10
CA CYS A 30 -18.26 -11.80 16.23
C CYS A 30 -17.25 -12.06 15.11
N ARG A 31 -16.36 -13.03 15.32
CA ARG A 31 -15.28 -13.39 14.38
C ARG A 31 -15.80 -13.76 12.99
N GLU A 32 -16.92 -14.48 12.91
CA GLU A 32 -17.57 -14.83 11.63
C GLU A 32 -17.97 -13.58 10.83
N CYS A 33 -18.70 -12.66 11.47
CA CYS A 33 -19.15 -11.42 10.86
C CYS A 33 -17.98 -10.53 10.41
N GLU A 34 -16.89 -10.54 11.19
CA GLU A 34 -15.66 -9.83 10.84
C GLU A 34 -14.97 -10.48 9.64
N SER A 35 -14.85 -11.80 9.63
CA SER A 35 -14.25 -12.58 8.54
C SER A 35 -15.00 -12.34 7.23
N GLU A 36 -16.33 -12.40 7.27
CA GLU A 36 -17.18 -12.11 6.12
C GLU A 36 -16.99 -10.68 5.61
N TYR A 37 -16.98 -9.69 6.52
CA TYR A 37 -16.73 -8.29 6.16
C TYR A 37 -15.33 -8.10 5.56
N ALA A 38 -14.30 -8.73 6.13
CA ALA A 38 -12.94 -8.68 5.62
C ALA A 38 -12.85 -9.30 4.23
N ARG A 39 -13.53 -10.43 3.99
CA ARG A 39 -13.62 -11.10 2.68
C ARG A 39 -14.31 -10.21 1.66
N GLU A 40 -15.48 -9.65 1.98
CA GLU A 40 -16.21 -8.74 1.09
C GLU A 40 -15.37 -7.51 0.73
N ARG A 41 -14.70 -6.93 1.72
CA ARG A 41 -13.78 -5.81 1.53
C ARG A 41 -12.59 -6.18 0.64
N TYR A 42 -12.05 -7.38 0.82
CA TYR A 42 -10.94 -7.89 0.01
C TYR A 42 -11.38 -8.10 -1.43
N GLU A 43 -12.54 -8.72 -1.67
CA GLU A 43 -13.10 -8.95 -3.02
C GLU A 43 -13.40 -7.62 -3.74
N LYS A 44 -14.00 -6.63 -3.06
CA LYS A 44 -14.15 -5.27 -3.62
C LYS A 44 -12.81 -4.62 -3.98
N LYS A 45 -11.76 -4.91 -3.21
CA LYS A 45 -10.39 -4.44 -3.49
C LYS A 45 -9.65 -5.27 -4.52
N ARG A 46 -10.05 -6.51 -4.78
CA ARG A 46 -9.40 -7.44 -5.71
C ARG A 46 -9.44 -6.92 -7.14
N GLY A 47 -10.52 -6.24 -7.53
CA GLY A 47 -10.62 -5.52 -8.82
C GLY A 47 -9.86 -4.19 -8.87
N SER A 48 -9.47 -3.64 -7.71
CA SER A 48 -8.70 -2.40 -7.57
C SER A 48 -7.29 -2.66 -7.04
N VAL A 49 -6.75 -3.88 -7.26
CA VAL A 49 -5.31 -4.11 -7.17
C VAL A 49 -4.70 -3.13 -8.16
N LYS A 50 -4.17 -2.02 -7.62
CA LYS A 50 -3.35 -1.08 -8.38
C LYS A 50 -2.38 -1.97 -9.14
N LYS A 51 -2.45 -1.97 -10.48
CA LYS A 51 -1.46 -2.60 -11.34
C LYS A 51 -0.12 -1.97 -10.96
N TYR A 52 0.54 -2.52 -9.94
CA TYR A 52 1.94 -2.27 -9.71
C TYR A 52 2.57 -2.70 -11.02
N ASN A 53 3.09 -1.72 -11.76
CA ASN A 53 3.65 -1.94 -13.08
C ASN A 53 4.52 -3.19 -12.99
N ASN A 54 4.21 -4.22 -13.78
CA ASN A 54 4.98 -5.44 -13.77
C ASN A 54 6.45 -5.05 -13.96
N TYR A 55 7.35 -5.62 -13.17
CA TYR A 55 8.78 -5.34 -13.26
C TYR A 55 9.26 -5.37 -14.72
N LYS A 56 8.78 -6.34 -15.50
CA LYS A 56 9.11 -6.46 -16.92
C LYS A 56 8.65 -5.26 -17.75
N ASP A 57 7.45 -4.74 -17.51
CA ASP A 57 6.86 -3.62 -18.25
C ASP A 57 7.56 -2.28 -17.95
N LEU A 58 8.33 -2.22 -16.86
CA LEU A 58 9.12 -1.06 -16.49
C LEU A 58 10.54 -1.08 -17.03
N HIS A 59 11.02 -2.19 -17.59
CA HIS A 59 12.39 -2.32 -18.08
C HIS A 59 12.40 -2.55 -19.58
N ARG A 60 13.35 -1.92 -20.27
CA ARG A 60 13.62 -2.19 -21.67
C ARG A 60 15.10 -2.01 -21.96
N VAL A 61 15.52 -2.54 -23.09
CA VAL A 61 16.84 -2.27 -23.65
C VAL A 61 16.63 -1.44 -24.92
N ALA A 62 17.24 -0.26 -24.98
CA ALA A 62 17.26 0.57 -26.19
C ALA A 62 18.72 0.68 -26.64
N GLY A 63 19.07 -0.02 -27.73
CA GLY A 63 20.46 -0.25 -28.11
C GLY A 63 21.16 -1.21 -27.13
N CYS A 64 22.26 -0.78 -26.54
CA CYS A 64 22.98 -1.52 -25.49
C CYS A 64 22.68 -1.01 -24.07
N VAL A 65 21.77 -0.04 -23.91
CA VAL A 65 21.51 0.63 -22.63
C VAL A 65 20.24 0.07 -21.98
N LYS A 66 20.38 -0.44 -20.75
CA LYS A 66 19.24 -0.80 -19.90
C LYS A 66 18.53 0.45 -19.40
N GLN A 67 17.23 0.51 -19.64
CA GLN A 67 16.38 1.64 -19.29
C GLN A 67 15.23 1.16 -18.40
N LYS A 68 14.86 2.01 -17.44
CA LYS A 68 13.69 1.86 -16.60
C LYS A 68 12.71 3.01 -16.84
N ARG A 69 11.40 2.72 -16.82
CA ARG A 69 10.33 3.72 -16.92
C ARG A 69 10.02 4.31 -15.54
N CYS A 70 10.08 5.63 -15.44
CA CYS A 70 9.82 6.34 -14.19
C CYS A 70 8.33 6.27 -13.84
N GLY A 71 7.98 5.81 -12.63
CA GLY A 71 6.59 5.73 -12.19
C GLY A 71 5.87 7.07 -12.03
N ARG A 72 6.59 8.20 -12.01
CA ARG A 72 6.03 9.55 -11.86
C ARG A 72 5.86 10.26 -13.21
N CYS A 73 6.95 10.48 -13.94
CA CYS A 73 6.92 11.19 -15.22
C CYS A 73 6.69 10.28 -16.43
N LYS A 74 6.63 8.95 -16.23
CA LYS A 74 6.37 7.94 -17.27
C LYS A 74 7.37 7.88 -18.42
N LYS A 75 8.50 8.60 -18.32
CA LYS A 75 9.61 8.59 -19.30
C LYS A 75 10.56 7.41 -19.05
N TRP A 76 11.14 6.90 -20.13
CA TRP A 76 12.23 5.92 -20.10
C TRP A 76 13.55 6.63 -19.83
N LYS A 77 14.31 6.12 -18.86
CA LYS A 77 15.62 6.66 -18.46
C LYS A 77 16.58 5.53 -18.19
N ALA A 78 17.87 5.77 -18.38
CA ALA A 78 18.91 4.81 -18.04
C ALA A 78 18.90 4.46 -16.54
N GLU A 79 19.34 3.26 -16.19
CA GLU A 79 19.40 2.79 -14.80
C GLU A 79 20.19 3.74 -13.87
N ASN A 80 21.25 4.38 -14.38
CA ASN A 80 22.05 5.36 -13.63
C ASN A 80 21.30 6.65 -13.24
N GLN A 81 20.13 6.90 -13.84
CA GLN A 81 19.25 8.04 -13.52
C GLN A 81 18.30 7.74 -12.34
N TYR A 82 18.49 6.61 -11.66
CA TYR A 82 17.72 6.20 -10.49
C TYR A 82 18.64 6.08 -9.27
N TYR A 83 18.08 6.26 -8.07
CA TYR A 83 18.77 5.93 -6.83
C TYR A 83 18.74 4.42 -6.59
N GLN A 84 19.75 3.89 -5.92
CA GLN A 84 19.76 2.48 -5.51
C GLN A 84 18.76 2.24 -4.38
N HIS A 85 18.07 1.10 -4.43
CA HIS A 85 17.09 0.70 -3.42
C HIS A 85 17.07 -0.83 -3.28
N SER A 86 17.86 -1.34 -2.34
CA SER A 86 18.15 -2.77 -2.16
C SER A 86 16.92 -3.65 -1.90
N ARG A 87 15.82 -3.07 -1.42
CA ARG A 87 14.57 -3.79 -1.15
C ARG A 87 13.75 -4.07 -2.42
N HIS A 88 14.11 -3.48 -3.56
CA HIS A 88 13.43 -3.71 -4.83
C HIS A 88 14.16 -4.78 -5.65
N LYS A 89 13.40 -5.48 -6.50
CA LYS A 89 13.93 -6.57 -7.33
C LYS A 89 15.02 -6.13 -8.33
N ASP A 90 14.93 -4.90 -8.85
CA ASP A 90 15.95 -4.28 -9.73
C ASP A 90 17.05 -3.57 -8.95
N GLY A 91 16.93 -3.44 -7.63
CA GLY A 91 17.83 -2.61 -6.83
C GLY A 91 17.72 -1.11 -7.15
N LEU A 92 16.64 -0.64 -7.81
CA LEU A 92 16.48 0.76 -8.23
C LEU A 92 15.18 1.39 -7.72
N ALA A 93 15.20 2.68 -7.45
CA ALA A 93 14.03 3.46 -7.07
C ALA A 93 12.94 3.43 -8.17
N VAL A 94 11.67 3.58 -7.77
CA VAL A 94 10.52 3.63 -8.71
C VAL A 94 10.50 4.93 -9.53
N TRP A 95 11.10 6.00 -9.00
CA TRP A 95 11.17 7.30 -9.63
C TRP A 95 12.62 7.67 -9.95
N CYS A 96 12.82 8.37 -11.07
CA CYS A 96 14.12 8.90 -11.43
C CYS A 96 14.59 9.98 -10.44
N LYS A 97 15.89 10.24 -10.39
CA LYS A 97 16.54 11.24 -9.52
C LYS A 97 15.83 12.60 -9.57
N ASP A 98 15.52 13.13 -10.75
CA ASP A 98 14.79 14.40 -10.88
C ASP A 98 13.45 14.37 -10.16
N CYS A 99 12.61 13.37 -10.44
CA CYS A 99 11.29 13.22 -9.84
C CYS A 99 11.35 13.00 -8.32
N ALA A 100 12.38 12.31 -7.85
CA ALA A 100 12.64 12.12 -6.43
C ALA A 100 13.04 13.44 -5.77
N ASN A 101 13.94 14.21 -6.39
CA ASN A 101 14.39 15.51 -5.90
C ASN A 101 13.26 16.56 -5.91
N THR A 102 12.38 16.53 -6.90
CA THR A 102 11.18 17.38 -6.89
C THR A 102 10.23 17.01 -5.76
N ALA A 103 10.07 15.71 -5.45
CA ALA A 103 9.22 15.26 -4.36
C ALA A 103 9.77 15.67 -2.98
N THR A 104 11.08 15.50 -2.75
CA THR A 104 11.74 15.91 -1.51
C THR A 104 11.63 17.42 -1.30
N ASN A 105 11.80 18.21 -2.35
CA ASN A 105 11.65 19.67 -2.30
C ASN A 105 10.19 20.09 -2.02
N SER A 106 9.20 19.34 -2.53
CA SER A 106 7.79 19.60 -2.23
C SER A 106 7.41 19.32 -0.76
N CYS A 107 7.98 18.29 -0.13
CA CYS A 107 7.81 18.05 1.31
C CYS A 107 8.50 19.11 2.19
N ARG A 108 9.67 19.63 1.77
CA ARG A 108 10.36 20.72 2.46
C ARG A 108 9.58 22.04 2.39
N ARG A 109 9.07 22.40 1.20
CA ARG A 109 8.23 23.61 1.04
C ARG A 109 6.94 23.56 1.85
N ARG A 110 6.29 22.39 1.95
CA ARG A 110 5.08 22.25 2.79
C ARG A 110 5.35 22.39 4.29
N ARG A 111 6.58 22.14 4.77
CA ARG A 111 6.94 22.39 6.18
C ARG A 111 7.22 23.86 6.45
N ALA A 112 7.85 24.57 5.50
CA ALA A 112 8.14 26.00 5.60
C ALA A 112 6.89 26.90 5.52
N VAL A 113 5.81 26.46 4.87
CA VAL A 113 4.54 27.21 4.78
C VAL A 113 3.65 27.02 6.03
N ASN A 114 3.92 26.01 6.85
CA ASN A 114 3.17 25.73 8.10
C ASN A 114 4.01 26.04 9.36
N SER A 115 5.00 26.92 9.26
CA SER A 115 5.80 27.44 10.38
C SER A 115 5.58 28.93 10.53
#